data_AF-C6TJZ8-F1
#
_entry.id   AF-C6TJZ8-F1
#
_cell.length_a   1.000
_cell.length_b   1.000
_cell.length_c   1.000
_cell.angle_alpha   90.00
_cell.angle_beta   90.00
_cell.angle_gamma   90.00
#
_symmetry.space_group_name_H-M   'P 1'
#
loop_
_entity.id
_entity.type
_entity.pdbx_description
1 polymer ?
#
loop_
_entity_poly.entity_id
_entity_poly.type
_entity_poly.pdbx_seq_one_letter_code
_entity_poly.pdbx_strand_id
1 'polypeptide(L)'
;MGYVYQDVDIPWLQKRTKPKRTRKAKQVAFTQQFGGIGAAIAAETGPSSKFPLTLLDSKVTLLVKRPKQLRSKKDKEEDEEVLVIDGIEFDGDDDVKFDVYITDEDVEEIGPENTEFVGSFAILGHSHSNMNMDKKIKTSLTLGITDLLEDLDAENDDSILVTLVPRSENVTITIQSIKIEFEKEE
;
A
#
# COMPACT_ATOMS: atom_id res chain seq x y z
N MET A 1 -2.48 29.57 21.70
CA MET A 1 -1.12 28.99 21.77
C MET A 1 0.01 30.04 21.78
N GLY A 2 -0.16 31.26 21.26
CA GLY A 2 0.77 32.38 21.56
C GLY A 2 2.19 32.28 20.98
N TYR A 3 2.47 31.28 20.14
CA TYR A 3 3.71 31.13 19.37
C TYR A 3 3.39 30.96 17.89
N VAL A 4 4.38 31.24 17.03
CA VAL A 4 4.38 30.97 15.59
C VAL A 4 5.68 30.28 15.21
N TYR A 5 5.66 29.47 14.15
CA TYR A 5 6.88 28.94 13.56
C TYR A 5 7.57 30.04 12.75
N GLN A 6 8.89 29.94 12.63
CA GLN A 6 9.65 30.80 11.72
C GLN A 6 9.33 30.42 10.28
N ASP A 7 9.08 31.40 9.42
CA ASP A 7 8.96 31.19 7.99
C ASP A 7 10.31 30.78 7.41
N VAL A 8 10.42 29.49 7.07
CA VAL A 8 11.58 28.88 6.43
C VAL A 8 11.13 28.28 5.09
N ASP A 9 12.08 28.19 4.15
CA ASP A 9 11.81 27.53 2.86
C ASP A 9 11.37 26.08 3.08
N ILE A 10 10.38 25.63 2.32
CA ILE A 10 9.79 24.29 2.40
C ILE A 10 10.22 23.50 1.15
N PRO A 11 11.41 22.88 1.14
CA PRO A 11 12.01 22.33 -0.08
C PRO A 11 11.28 21.12 -0.64
N TRP A 12 10.38 20.51 0.14
CA TRP A 12 9.58 19.34 -0.26
C TRP A 12 8.24 19.71 -0.90
N LEU A 13 7.86 21.00 -0.93
CA LEU A 13 6.58 21.45 -1.48
C LEU A 13 6.40 21.15 -2.98
N GLN A 14 7.51 21.12 -3.74
CA GLN A 14 7.51 20.77 -5.18
C GLN A 14 8.15 19.41 -5.48
N LYS A 15 8.39 18.58 -4.44
CA LYS A 15 9.02 17.26 -4.59
C LYS A 15 7.96 16.18 -4.79
N ARG A 16 7.20 16.27 -5.89
CA ARG A 16 6.34 15.16 -6.31
C ARG A 16 7.21 13.99 -6.78
N THR A 17 6.86 12.78 -6.36
CA THR A 17 7.48 11.55 -6.84
C THR A 17 7.23 11.41 -8.34
N LYS A 18 8.11 10.70 -9.03
CA LYS A 18 7.97 10.44 -10.47
C LYS A 18 7.88 8.94 -10.69
N PRO A 19 7.02 8.46 -11.60
CA PRO A 19 6.94 7.04 -11.88
C PRO A 19 8.30 6.56 -12.41
N LYS A 20 8.84 5.50 -11.82
CA LYS A 20 10.14 4.96 -12.25
C LYS A 20 10.04 4.44 -13.67
N ARG A 21 8.88 3.85 -14.00
CA ARG A 21 8.56 3.35 -15.33
C ARG A 21 7.24 3.96 -15.75
N THR A 22 7.22 4.65 -16.89
CA THR A 22 5.96 4.88 -17.59
C THR A 22 5.38 3.52 -17.95
N ARG A 23 4.24 3.16 -17.35
CA ARG A 23 3.45 2.01 -17.78
C ARG A 23 3.28 2.13 -19.30
N LYS A 24 3.79 1.15 -20.05
CA LYS A 24 3.34 0.99 -21.43
C LYS A 24 1.87 0.65 -21.30
N ALA A 25 0.98 1.49 -21.86
CA ALA A 25 -0.46 1.27 -21.91
C ALA A 25 -0.77 -0.15 -22.39
N LYS A 26 -0.76 -1.09 -21.45
CA LYS A 26 -1.30 -2.42 -21.56
C LYS A 26 -2.50 -2.29 -20.67
N GLN A 27 -3.66 -2.21 -21.30
CA GLN A 27 -4.87 -2.67 -20.64
C GLN A 27 -4.49 -3.95 -19.89
N VAL A 28 -4.85 -4.03 -18.61
CA VAL A 28 -4.82 -5.27 -17.84
C VAL A 28 -5.82 -6.26 -18.43
N ALA A 29 -5.58 -6.65 -19.69
CA ALA A 29 -6.17 -7.80 -20.31
C ALA A 29 -5.59 -8.99 -19.56
N PHE A 30 -6.47 -9.70 -18.86
CA PHE A 30 -6.25 -10.97 -18.16
C PHE A 30 -5.83 -12.12 -19.11
N THR A 31 -5.06 -11.85 -20.16
CA THR A 31 -4.66 -12.85 -21.15
C THR A 31 -3.14 -12.93 -21.25
N GLN A 32 -2.61 -14.03 -20.70
CA GLN A 32 -1.38 -14.69 -21.13
C GLN A 32 -0.02 -14.11 -20.68
N GLN A 33 0.16 -13.84 -19.37
CA GLN A 33 1.52 -13.84 -18.80
C GLN A 33 1.80 -15.00 -17.82
N PHE A 34 0.80 -15.84 -17.53
CA PHE A 34 1.02 -17.23 -17.08
C PHE A 34 1.13 -18.13 -18.32
N GLY A 35 2.20 -17.91 -19.08
CA GLY A 35 2.60 -18.79 -20.17
C GLY A 35 3.00 -20.15 -19.61
N GLY A 36 2.53 -21.21 -20.27
CA GLY A 36 2.80 -22.57 -19.85
C GLY A 36 4.29 -22.94 -19.79
N ILE A 37 4.53 -23.96 -18.98
CA ILE A 37 5.67 -24.89 -18.98
C ILE A 37 7.00 -24.30 -18.47
N GLY A 38 7.27 -24.58 -17.19
CA GLY A 38 8.56 -25.13 -16.75
C GLY A 38 9.65 -24.15 -16.31
N ALA A 39 9.63 -23.75 -15.04
CA ALA A 39 10.77 -23.73 -14.12
C ALA A 39 10.38 -22.94 -12.85
N ALA A 40 10.62 -23.53 -11.68
CA ALA A 40 10.20 -23.02 -10.39
C ALA A 40 10.94 -21.75 -9.95
N ILE A 41 10.20 -20.78 -9.41
CA ILE A 41 10.61 -19.99 -8.22
C ILE A 41 9.35 -19.86 -7.36
N ALA A 42 9.45 -20.28 -6.11
CA ALA A 42 8.38 -20.18 -5.12
C ALA A 42 8.10 -18.69 -4.82
N ALA A 43 7.13 -18.11 -5.52
CA ALA A 43 6.41 -16.94 -5.09
C ALA A 43 4.94 -17.34 -5.17
N GLU A 44 4.31 -17.50 -4.01
CA GLU A 44 2.98 -18.07 -3.84
C GLU A 44 1.95 -17.23 -4.60
N THR A 45 1.79 -17.57 -5.88
CA THR A 45 0.75 -17.02 -6.73
C THR A 45 -0.52 -17.79 -6.39
N GLY A 46 -1.33 -17.23 -5.50
CA GLY A 46 -2.54 -17.85 -4.97
C GLY A 46 -3.74 -16.90 -5.02
N PRO A 47 -4.85 -17.27 -5.70
CA PRO A 47 -6.00 -16.43 -6.02
C PRO A 47 -6.94 -16.26 -4.82
N SER A 48 -7.79 -15.22 -4.81
CA SER A 48 -8.93 -15.10 -3.88
C SER A 48 -8.54 -15.11 -2.40
N SER A 49 -8.15 -13.94 -1.87
CA SER A 49 -8.57 -13.42 -0.57
C SER A 49 -8.90 -14.48 0.51
N LYS A 50 -7.89 -15.19 1.02
CA LYS A 50 -8.00 -15.89 2.30
C LYS A 50 -7.42 -14.98 3.36
N PHE A 51 -8.24 -14.06 3.81
CA PHE A 51 -7.96 -13.33 5.03
C PHE A 51 -8.20 -14.24 6.25
N PRO A 52 -7.41 -14.10 7.32
CA PRO A 52 -6.34 -13.12 7.50
C PRO A 52 -5.03 -13.47 6.76
N LEU A 53 -4.31 -12.45 6.29
CA LEU A 53 -2.99 -12.58 5.67
C LEU A 53 -1.91 -12.43 6.74
N THR A 54 -0.89 -13.29 6.72
CA THR A 54 0.25 -13.17 7.62
C THR A 54 1.48 -12.73 6.83
N LEU A 55 2.01 -11.55 7.15
CA LEU A 55 3.29 -11.07 6.67
C LEU A 55 4.36 -11.43 7.70
N LEU A 56 5.34 -12.22 7.29
CA LEU A 56 6.54 -12.55 8.07
C LEU A 56 7.73 -11.89 7.37
N ASP A 57 8.38 -12.62 6.47
CA ASP A 57 9.59 -12.15 5.77
C ASP A 57 9.43 -12.10 4.24
N SER A 58 8.28 -12.57 3.71
CA SER A 58 7.99 -12.58 2.28
C SER A 58 7.14 -11.40 1.85
N LYS A 59 7.43 -10.87 0.66
CA LYS A 59 6.55 -9.92 -0.03
C LYS A 59 5.25 -10.61 -0.43
N VAL A 60 4.12 -9.92 -0.27
CA VAL A 60 2.80 -10.42 -0.66
C VAL A 60 2.19 -9.47 -1.66
N THR A 61 1.81 -10.00 -2.82
CA THR A 61 1.13 -9.22 -3.88
C THR A 61 -0.32 -9.66 -3.99
N LEU A 62 -1.23 -8.67 -3.99
CA LEU A 62 -2.67 -8.88 -3.97
C LEU A 62 -3.33 -8.04 -5.06
N LEU A 63 -4.30 -8.64 -5.73
CA LEU A 63 -5.13 -7.93 -6.69
C LEU A 63 -6.35 -7.34 -5.97
N VAL A 64 -6.43 -6.01 -5.92
CA VAL A 64 -7.50 -5.26 -5.25
C VAL A 64 -8.38 -4.61 -6.31
N LYS A 65 -9.69 -4.89 -6.26
CA LYS A 65 -10.66 -4.32 -7.19
C LYS A 65 -10.98 -2.87 -6.83
N ARG A 66 -11.07 -2.02 -7.84
CA ARG A 66 -11.46 -0.62 -7.67
C ARG A 66 -12.99 -0.46 -7.70
N PRO A 67 -13.56 0.41 -6.86
CA PRO A 67 -15.00 0.60 -6.79
C PRO A 67 -15.59 1.44 -7.94
N LYS A 68 -14.83 2.36 -8.55
CA LYS A 68 -15.26 3.19 -9.70
C LYS A 68 -14.07 3.41 -10.65
N GLN A 69 -14.33 3.40 -11.96
CA GLN A 69 -13.36 3.73 -13.00
C GLN A 69 -13.61 5.15 -13.53
N LEU A 70 -12.58 5.77 -14.13
CA LEU A 70 -12.72 6.98 -14.94
C LEU A 70 -13.48 8.12 -14.22
N ARG A 71 -12.97 8.56 -13.06
CA ARG A 71 -13.55 9.70 -12.33
C ARG A 71 -13.23 11.02 -13.05
N SER A 72 -14.19 11.95 -13.01
CA SER A 72 -13.96 13.31 -13.49
C SER A 72 -13.02 14.07 -12.54
N LYS A 73 -12.38 15.15 -13.00
CA LYS A 73 -11.49 15.95 -12.13
C LYS A 73 -12.22 16.48 -10.88
N LYS A 74 -13.47 16.92 -11.04
CA LYS A 74 -14.30 17.41 -9.93
C LYS A 74 -14.60 16.32 -8.92
N ASP A 75 -14.95 15.14 -9.42
CA ASP A 75 -15.18 13.97 -8.59
C ASP A 75 -13.92 13.66 -7.75
N LYS A 76 -12.71 13.79 -8.28
CA LYS A 76 -11.47 13.51 -7.53
C LYS A 76 -11.15 14.55 -6.46
N GLU A 77 -11.49 15.81 -6.71
CA GLU A 77 -11.35 16.89 -5.72
C GLU A 77 -12.40 16.76 -4.59
N GLU A 78 -13.54 16.09 -4.82
CA GLU A 78 -14.58 15.90 -3.81
C GLU A 78 -14.44 14.61 -3.00
N ASP A 79 -14.05 13.49 -3.65
CA ASP A 79 -13.82 12.21 -2.98
C ASP A 79 -12.43 11.65 -3.34
N GLU A 80 -11.59 11.46 -2.34
CA GLU A 80 -10.27 10.82 -2.44
C GLU A 80 -10.43 9.29 -2.51
N GLU A 81 -9.80 8.65 -3.49
CA GLU A 81 -9.62 7.20 -3.52
C GLU A 81 -8.57 6.81 -2.47
N VAL A 82 -8.99 6.05 -1.46
CA VAL A 82 -8.11 5.61 -0.38
C VAL A 82 -7.98 4.08 -0.35
N LEU A 83 -6.75 3.60 -0.22
CA LEU A 83 -6.44 2.21 0.08
C LEU A 83 -6.46 2.01 1.60
N VAL A 84 -7.41 1.20 2.07
CA VAL A 84 -7.61 0.89 3.48
C VAL A 84 -7.11 -0.53 3.75
N ILE A 85 -6.08 -0.63 4.61
CA ILE A 85 -5.58 -1.88 5.18
C ILE A 85 -6.10 -1.95 6.61
N ASP A 86 -7.08 -2.81 6.85
CA ASP A 86 -7.77 -2.91 8.14
C ASP A 86 -7.43 -4.20 8.90
N GLY A 87 -7.49 -4.09 10.22
CA GLY A 87 -7.17 -5.16 11.17
C GLY A 87 -5.73 -5.64 11.07
N ILE A 88 -4.79 -4.69 11.04
CA ILE A 88 -3.36 -4.92 11.20
C ILE A 88 -3.12 -5.29 12.66
N GLU A 89 -2.75 -6.54 12.92
CA GLU A 89 -2.47 -7.09 14.23
C GLU A 89 -1.02 -7.54 14.35
N PHE A 90 -0.32 -7.06 15.38
CA PHE A 90 1.08 -7.39 15.66
C PHE A 90 1.36 -7.27 17.17
N ASP A 91 2.53 -7.73 17.63
CA ASP A 91 2.94 -7.61 19.03
C ASP A 91 3.45 -6.19 19.32
N GLY A 92 2.90 -5.53 20.33
CA GLY A 92 3.21 -4.13 20.65
C GLY A 92 4.60 -3.91 21.28
N ASP A 93 5.33 -4.96 21.66
CA ASP A 93 6.74 -4.85 22.05
C ASP A 93 7.66 -4.75 20.81
N ASP A 94 7.22 -5.22 19.65
CA ASP A 94 8.02 -5.26 18.43
C ASP A 94 7.92 -3.97 17.61
N ASP A 95 9.03 -3.57 16.99
CA ASP A 95 9.05 -2.53 15.98
C ASP A 95 8.52 -3.08 14.66
N VAL A 96 7.45 -2.48 14.13
CA VAL A 96 6.78 -2.95 12.93
C VAL A 96 6.92 -1.94 11.83
N LYS A 97 7.47 -2.40 10.70
CA LYS A 97 7.50 -1.65 9.46
C LYS A 97 7.23 -2.53 8.25
N PHE A 98 6.31 -2.09 7.40
CA PHE A 98 6.14 -2.61 6.05
C PHE A 98 5.87 -1.48 5.06
N ASP A 99 6.33 -1.67 3.83
CA ASP A 99 6.15 -0.74 2.73
C ASP A 99 5.00 -1.23 1.82
N VAL A 100 4.26 -0.28 1.25
CA VAL A 100 3.13 -0.53 0.35
C VAL A 100 3.46 0.02 -1.04
N TYR A 101 3.34 -0.83 -2.05
CA TYR A 101 3.60 -0.50 -3.44
C TYR A 101 2.38 -0.80 -4.31
N ILE A 102 2.19 -0.02 -5.37
CA ILE A 102 1.26 -0.29 -6.47
C ILE A 102 2.09 -0.48 -7.73
N THR A 103 2.20 -1.72 -8.21
CA THR A 103 2.98 -2.07 -9.41
C THR A 103 2.56 -3.44 -9.95
N ASP A 104 2.68 -3.61 -11.27
CA ASP A 104 2.48 -4.92 -11.92
C ASP A 104 3.77 -5.77 -12.00
N GLU A 105 4.92 -5.16 -11.71
CA GLU A 105 6.25 -5.78 -11.80
C GLU A 105 6.93 -5.89 -10.43
N ASP A 106 8.01 -6.65 -10.35
CA ASP A 106 8.77 -6.84 -9.12
C ASP A 106 9.27 -5.52 -8.49
N VAL A 107 8.99 -5.36 -7.20
CA VAL A 107 9.34 -4.20 -6.35
C VAL A 107 10.83 -4.09 -6.00
N GLU A 108 11.68 -5.01 -6.45
CA GLU A 108 13.10 -5.09 -6.04
C GLU A 108 13.90 -3.83 -6.42
N GLU A 109 13.48 -3.13 -7.48
CA GLU A 109 14.10 -1.89 -7.93
C GLU A 109 13.31 -0.63 -7.55
N ILE A 110 12.18 -0.73 -6.84
CA ILE A 110 11.31 0.41 -6.57
C ILE A 110 11.63 0.98 -5.19
N GLY A 111 12.08 2.23 -5.16
CA GLY A 111 12.37 3.00 -3.95
C GLY A 111 11.32 4.07 -3.63
N PRO A 112 11.45 4.76 -2.47
CA PRO A 112 10.51 5.78 -1.99
C PRO A 112 10.46 7.06 -2.83
N GLU A 113 11.40 7.21 -3.76
CA GLU A 113 11.46 8.32 -4.72
C GLU A 113 10.50 8.13 -5.92
N ASN A 114 9.91 6.95 -6.05
CA ASN A 114 9.08 6.58 -7.20
C ASN A 114 7.60 6.59 -6.84
N THR A 115 6.74 6.91 -7.81
CA THR A 115 5.28 6.98 -7.63
C THR A 115 4.67 5.62 -7.29
N GLU A 116 5.29 4.52 -7.70
CA GLU A 116 4.86 3.16 -7.38
C GLU A 116 4.92 2.86 -5.86
N PHE A 117 5.70 3.65 -5.09
CA PHE A 117 5.70 3.60 -3.64
C PHE A 117 4.58 4.47 -3.07
N VAL A 118 3.58 3.82 -2.45
CA VAL A 118 2.40 4.49 -1.89
C VAL A 118 2.71 5.06 -0.51
N GLY A 119 3.42 4.28 0.30
CA GLY A 119 3.74 4.67 1.67
C GLY A 119 4.33 3.53 2.48
N SER A 120 4.59 3.82 3.75
CA SER A 120 5.00 2.83 4.74
C SER A 120 4.09 2.89 5.94
N PHE A 121 3.78 1.73 6.50
CA PHE A 121 3.30 1.62 7.87
C PHE A 121 4.51 1.44 8.78
N ALA A 122 4.62 2.25 9.83
CA ALA A 122 5.68 2.15 10.82
C ALA A 122 5.12 2.42 12.22
N ILE A 123 5.30 1.48 13.14
CA ILE A 123 4.98 1.63 14.55
C ILE A 123 6.19 1.19 15.35
N LEU A 124 6.58 2.03 16.31
CA LEU A 124 7.60 1.69 17.29
C LEU A 124 6.99 0.87 18.43
N GLY A 125 7.74 -0.11 18.93
CA GLY A 125 7.36 -0.88 20.10
C GLY A 125 7.11 0.05 21.29
N HIS A 126 5.89 0.04 21.81
CA HIS A 126 5.48 0.91 22.92
C HIS A 126 4.55 0.20 23.92
N SER A 127 4.65 -1.13 23.98
CA SER A 127 3.94 -1.97 24.96
C SER A 127 4.18 -1.47 26.39
N HIS A 128 3.11 -1.01 27.03
CA HIS A 128 3.12 -0.69 28.45
C HIS A 128 2.98 -1.99 29.26
N SER A 129 4.05 -2.40 29.92
CA SER A 129 4.16 -3.62 30.72
C SER A 129 3.36 -3.59 32.04
N ASN A 130 2.07 -3.26 32.01
CA ASN A 130 1.20 -3.30 33.18
C ASN A 130 0.13 -4.39 33.00
N MET A 131 0.43 -5.58 33.52
CA MET A 131 -0.48 -6.65 33.95
C MET A 131 -1.68 -6.98 33.03
N ASN A 132 -1.59 -8.13 32.34
CA ASN A 132 -2.71 -8.94 31.87
C ASN A 132 -3.69 -8.29 30.87
N MET A 133 -3.18 -7.55 29.88
CA MET A 133 -3.94 -7.23 28.67
C MET A 133 -3.19 -7.76 27.45
N ASP A 134 -3.93 -8.24 26.45
CA ASP A 134 -3.37 -8.79 25.22
C ASP A 134 -2.37 -7.79 24.61
N LYS A 135 -1.11 -8.21 24.49
CA LYS A 135 -0.02 -7.41 23.89
C LYS A 135 -0.22 -7.09 22.41
N LYS A 136 -1.31 -7.58 21.82
CA LYS A 136 -1.60 -7.43 20.41
C LYS A 136 -2.21 -6.07 20.15
N ILE A 137 -1.52 -5.26 19.37
CA ILE A 137 -2.04 -3.98 18.89
C ILE A 137 -2.85 -4.28 17.63
N LYS A 138 -4.08 -3.77 17.58
CA LYS A 138 -4.91 -3.78 16.37
C LYS A 138 -5.05 -2.36 15.85
N THR A 139 -4.72 -2.14 14.59
CA THR A 139 -4.81 -0.82 13.95
C THR A 139 -5.15 -0.95 12.47
N SER A 140 -5.30 0.20 11.81
CA SER A 140 -5.58 0.31 10.38
C SER A 140 -4.67 1.36 9.74
N LEU A 141 -4.46 1.23 8.43
CA LEU A 141 -3.73 2.19 7.61
C LEU A 141 -4.63 2.61 6.45
N THR A 142 -4.73 3.92 6.25
CA THR A 142 -5.42 4.53 5.11
C THR A 142 -4.41 5.33 4.30
N LEU A 143 -4.32 5.07 3.00
CA LEU A 143 -3.40 5.74 2.09
C LEU A 143 -4.18 6.35 0.92
N GLY A 144 -4.03 7.64 0.67
CA GLY A 144 -4.57 8.30 -0.53
C GLY A 144 -3.84 7.81 -1.78
N ILE A 145 -4.60 7.37 -2.78
CA ILE A 145 -4.07 6.81 -4.03
C ILE A 145 -4.54 7.57 -5.26
N THR A 146 -5.40 8.59 -5.15
CA THR A 146 -5.92 9.33 -6.32
C THR A 146 -4.80 9.88 -7.18
N ASP A 147 -3.89 10.64 -6.57
CA ASP A 147 -2.72 11.23 -7.22
C ASP A 147 -1.80 10.17 -7.84
N LEU A 148 -1.60 9.06 -7.13
CA LEU A 148 -0.73 7.97 -7.58
C LEU A 148 -1.31 7.25 -8.80
N LEU A 149 -2.63 7.08 -8.86
CA LEU A 149 -3.30 6.47 -10.00
C LEU A 149 -3.22 7.34 -11.25
N GLU A 150 -3.27 8.67 -11.11
CA GLU A 150 -3.03 9.60 -12.22
C GLU A 150 -1.59 9.52 -12.73
N ASP A 151 -0.62 9.60 -11.82
CA ASP A 151 0.81 9.59 -12.17
C ASP A 151 1.25 8.25 -12.78
N LEU A 152 0.58 7.13 -12.44
CA LEU A 152 0.81 5.79 -13.02
C LEU A 152 -0.05 5.47 -14.25
N ASP A 153 -0.90 6.39 -14.72
CA ASP A 153 -1.86 6.17 -15.81
C ASP A 153 -2.76 4.93 -15.58
N ALA A 154 -3.10 4.67 -14.31
CA ALA A 154 -3.83 3.48 -13.84
C ALA A 154 -5.34 3.73 -13.66
N GLU A 155 -5.83 4.91 -14.02
CA GLU A 155 -7.22 5.33 -13.80
C GLU A 155 -8.26 4.45 -14.51
N ASN A 156 -7.86 3.83 -15.63
CA ASN A 156 -8.70 2.97 -16.45
C ASN A 156 -8.75 1.51 -15.97
N ASP A 157 -7.89 1.12 -15.03
CA ASP A 157 -7.81 -0.28 -14.64
C ASP A 157 -8.90 -0.66 -13.63
N ASP A 158 -9.56 -1.80 -13.87
CA ASP A 158 -10.57 -2.39 -12.97
C ASP A 158 -9.96 -2.83 -11.62
N SER A 159 -8.68 -3.16 -11.62
CA SER A 159 -7.99 -3.72 -10.46
C SER A 159 -6.54 -3.31 -10.47
N ILE A 160 -6.00 -3.08 -9.27
CA ILE A 160 -4.60 -2.73 -9.06
C ILE A 160 -3.90 -3.84 -8.30
N LEU A 161 -2.62 -4.02 -8.59
CA LEU A 161 -1.75 -4.93 -7.85
C LEU A 161 -1.08 -4.17 -6.71
N VAL A 162 -1.43 -4.55 -5.48
CA VAL A 162 -0.87 -4.00 -4.25
C VAL A 162 0.16 -4.99 -3.73
N THR A 163 1.40 -4.55 -3.58
CA THR A 163 2.48 -5.35 -2.99
C THR A 163 2.84 -4.81 -1.62
N LEU A 164 2.79 -5.68 -0.62
CA LEU A 164 3.21 -5.41 0.75
C LEU A 164 4.59 -6.02 0.97
N VAL A 165 5.55 -5.21 1.40
CA VAL A 165 6.92 -5.64 1.66
C VAL A 165 7.24 -5.44 3.14
N PRO A 166 7.30 -6.50 3.96
CA PRO A 166 7.77 -6.38 5.32
C PRO A 166 9.24 -5.93 5.32
N ARG A 167 9.56 -4.96 6.17
CA ARG A 167 10.94 -4.46 6.38
C ARG A 167 11.51 -4.88 7.73
N SER A 168 10.68 -5.46 8.60
CA SER A 168 11.06 -5.91 9.93
C SER A 168 11.28 -7.41 9.86
N GLU A 169 12.44 -7.87 10.34
CA GLU A 169 12.77 -9.30 10.35
C GLU A 169 12.17 -9.97 11.59
N ASN A 170 11.62 -11.18 11.44
CA ASN A 170 11.04 -11.99 12.52
C ASN A 170 9.80 -11.39 13.21
N VAL A 171 9.12 -10.42 12.60
CA VAL A 171 7.86 -9.89 13.14
C VAL A 171 6.67 -10.45 12.37
N THR A 172 5.68 -10.97 13.10
CA THR A 172 4.46 -11.51 12.51
C THR A 172 3.38 -10.44 12.47
N ILE A 173 3.02 -9.98 11.27
CA ILE A 173 1.94 -9.01 11.07
C ILE A 173 0.77 -9.75 10.45
N THR A 174 -0.42 -9.62 11.05
CA THR A 174 -1.65 -10.20 10.52
C THR A 174 -2.53 -9.10 9.96
N ILE A 175 -3.04 -9.23 8.74
CA ILE A 175 -3.93 -8.26 8.09
C ILE A 175 -5.27 -8.92 7.84
N GLN A 176 -6.36 -8.27 8.26
CA GLN A 176 -7.71 -8.84 8.15
C GLN A 176 -8.43 -8.47 6.87
N SER A 177 -8.20 -7.28 6.31
CA SER A 177 -8.80 -6.91 5.03
C SER A 177 -8.02 -5.79 4.34
N ILE A 178 -8.08 -5.79 3.01
CA ILE A 178 -7.54 -4.73 2.18
C ILE A 178 -8.62 -4.37 1.17
N LYS A 179 -9.01 -3.09 1.14
CA LYS A 179 -10.09 -2.58 0.29
C LYS A 179 -9.77 -1.17 -0.16
N ILE A 180 -10.39 -0.75 -1.26
CA ILE A 180 -10.33 0.63 -1.75
C ILE A 180 -11.70 1.25 -1.52
N GLU A 181 -11.71 2.39 -0.84
CA GLU A 181 -12.92 3.14 -0.50
C GLU A 181 -12.78 4.59 -0.96
N PHE A 182 -13.90 5.32 -0.94
CA PHE A 182 -13.92 6.76 -1.19
C PHE A 182 -14.09 7.48 0.13
N GLU A 183 -13.18 8.38 0.44
CA GLU A 183 -13.27 9.26 1.60
C GLU A 183 -13.46 10.70 1.11
N LYS A 184 -14.37 11.45 1.74
CA LYS A 184 -14.61 12.84 1.36
C LYS A 184 -13.49 13.72 1.91
N GLU A 185 -12.95 14.59 1.07
CA GLU A 185 -12.04 15.64 1.53
C GLU A 185 -12.89 16.69 2.27
N GLU A 186 -12.71 16.81 3.59
CA GLU A 186 -13.46 17.73 4.47
C GLU A 186 -12.74 19.09 4.66
#